data_AF-A0A655FQ13-F1
#
_entry.id   AF-A0A655FQ13-F1
#
_cell.length_a   1.000
_cell.length_b   1.000
_cell.length_c   1.000
_cell.angle_alpha   90.00
_cell.angle_beta   90.00
_cell.angle_gamma   90.00
#
_symmetry.space_group_name_H-M   'P 1'
#
loop_
_entity.id
_entity.type
_entity.pdbx_description
1 polymer ?
#
loop_
_entity_poly.entity_id
_entity_poly.type
_entity_poly.pdbx_seq_one_letter_code
_entity_poly.pdbx_strand_id
1 'polypeptide(L)'
;MSYGVSKAAMWSATESMRIELAPRGVQVVGVYVGLVDTDMGRFADAPKSDPADVVRQVLDGIEAGKEDVLADEMSRQVRASLNVPARERIARLMGN
;
A
#
# COMPACT_ATOMS: atom_id res chain seq x y z
N MET A 1 -15.78 6.74 -0.65
CA MET A 1 -15.66 6.40 -2.09
C MET A 1 -14.53 7.16 -2.79
N SER A 2 -14.52 8.50 -2.80
CA SER A 2 -13.48 9.29 -3.51
C SER A 2 -12.03 8.94 -3.13
N TYR A 3 -11.72 8.83 -1.83
CA TYR A 3 -10.36 8.51 -1.36
C TYR A 3 -9.81 7.19 -1.92
N GLY A 4 -10.62 6.13 -1.93
CA GLY A 4 -10.20 4.84 -2.48
C GLY A 4 -9.99 4.87 -4.00
N VAL A 5 -10.85 5.61 -4.72
CA VAL A 5 -10.72 5.79 -6.17
C VAL A 5 -9.45 6.56 -6.51
N SER A 6 -9.15 7.65 -5.80
CA SER A 6 -7.93 8.42 -6.06
C SER A 6 -6.66 7.63 -5.75
N LYS A 7 -6.65 6.83 -4.67
CA LYS A 7 -5.51 5.93 -4.37
C LYS A 7 -5.35 4.81 -5.39
N ALA A 8 -6.44 4.25 -5.92
CA ALA A 8 -6.37 3.26 -6.99
C ALA A 8 -5.83 3.86 -8.30
N ALA A 9 -6.24 5.08 -8.65
CA ALA A 9 -5.69 5.81 -9.79
C ALA A 9 -4.19 6.07 -9.62
N MET A 10 -3.75 6.47 -8.42
CA MET A 10 -2.33 6.66 -8.11
C MET A 10 -1.52 5.36 -8.16
N TRP A 11 -2.10 4.22 -7.78
CA TRP A 11 -1.44 2.93 -7.94
C TRP A 11 -1.19 2.63 -9.43
N SER A 12 -2.20 2.81 -10.29
CA SER A 12 -2.02 2.65 -11.74
C SER A 12 -1.00 3.63 -12.32
N ALA A 13 -1.01 4.89 -11.88
CA ALA A 13 -0.04 5.89 -12.32
C ALA A 13 1.40 5.53 -11.91
N THR A 14 1.58 4.99 -10.69
CA THR A 14 2.89 4.51 -10.20
C THR A 14 3.42 3.40 -11.12
N GLU A 15 2.57 2.47 -11.54
CA GLU A 15 2.96 1.39 -12.45
C GLU A 15 3.38 1.91 -13.83
N SER A 16 2.62 2.85 -14.40
CA SER A 16 3.01 3.51 -15.66
C SER A 16 4.35 4.23 -15.53
N MET A 17 4.57 4.95 -14.43
CA MET A 17 5.83 5.65 -14.17
C MET A 17 7.03 4.70 -14.07
N ARG A 18 6.88 3.50 -13.49
CA ARG A 18 7.96 2.48 -13.47
C ARG A 18 8.43 2.16 -14.89
N ILE A 19 7.49 1.86 -15.78
CA ILE A 19 7.78 1.47 -17.16
C ILE A 19 8.47 2.62 -17.91
N GLU A 20 7.94 3.85 -17.77
CA GLU A 20 8.46 5.03 -18.47
C GLU A 20 9.84 5.49 -17.97
N LEU A 21 10.13 5.28 -16.69
CA LEU A 21 11.34 5.78 -16.05
C LEU A 21 12.45 4.71 -15.93
N ALA A 22 12.13 3.43 -16.09
CA ALA A 22 13.11 2.33 -16.05
C ALA A 22 14.31 2.53 -17.00
N PRO A 23 14.15 2.97 -18.28
CA PRO A 23 15.30 3.19 -19.17
C PRO A 23 16.25 4.30 -18.71
N ARG A 24 15.80 5.16 -17.79
CA ARG A 24 16.58 6.26 -17.22
C ARG A 24 17.25 5.87 -15.90
N GLY A 25 17.10 4.62 -15.45
CA GLY A 25 17.65 4.14 -14.18
C GLY A 25 16.99 4.77 -12.95
N VAL A 26 15.77 5.31 -13.07
CA VAL A 26 15.05 5.92 -11.95
C VAL A 26 14.14 4.89 -11.30
N GLN A 27 14.38 4.61 -10.02
CA GLN A 27 13.52 3.77 -9.19
C GLN A 27 12.22 4.52 -8.86
N VAL A 28 11.08 3.86 -9.06
CA VAL A 28 9.77 4.32 -8.59
C VAL A 28 9.34 3.34 -7.50
N VAL A 29 8.91 3.82 -6.34
CA VAL A 29 8.50 2.95 -5.22
C VAL A 29 7.05 3.24 -4.83
N GLY A 30 6.23 2.20 -4.82
CA GLY A 30 4.85 2.25 -4.34
C GLY A 30 4.82 1.90 -2.85
N VAL A 31 4.25 2.77 -2.02
CA VAL A 31 4.10 2.53 -0.58
C VAL A 31 2.62 2.35 -0.25
N TYR A 32 2.30 1.19 0.31
CA TYR A 32 0.92 0.81 0.62
C TYR A 32 0.80 0.62 2.13
N VAL A 33 -0.16 1.34 2.70
CA VAL A 33 -0.47 1.32 4.12
C VAL A 33 -1.95 1.11 4.35
N GLY A 34 -2.27 0.47 5.46
CA GLY A 34 -3.55 0.51 6.11
C GLY A 34 -3.75 1.80 6.91
N LEU A 35 -4.11 1.68 8.19
CA LEU A 35 -4.20 2.83 9.10
C LEU A 35 -2.83 3.10 9.73
N VAL A 36 -2.42 4.37 9.76
CA VAL A 36 -1.18 4.84 10.38
C VAL A 36 -1.55 5.86 11.46
N ASP A 37 -0.86 5.83 12.61
CA ASP A 37 -1.14 6.70 13.74
C ASP A 37 -0.67 8.15 13.50
N THR A 38 -1.44 8.84 12.66
CA THR A 38 -1.26 10.24 12.29
C THR A 38 -2.58 10.98 12.44
N ASP A 39 -2.57 12.31 12.32
CA ASP A 39 -3.81 13.10 12.36
C ASP A 39 -4.84 12.66 11.31
N MET A 40 -4.40 12.21 10.13
CA MET A 40 -5.27 11.66 9.09
C MET A 40 -5.97 10.38 9.54
N GLY A 41 -5.38 9.58 10.44
CA GLY A 41 -5.92 8.32 10.94
C GLY A 41 -6.86 8.45 12.14
N ARG A 42 -7.07 9.66 12.69
CA ARG A 42 -7.88 9.89 13.89
C ARG A 42 -9.36 9.52 13.75
N PHE A 43 -9.87 9.37 12.52
CA PHE A 43 -11.26 8.98 12.28
C PHE A 43 -11.59 7.53 12.66
N ALA A 44 -10.58 6.69 12.86
CA ALA A 44 -10.75 5.28 13.17
C ALA A 44 -10.25 4.95 14.58
N ASP A 45 -11.09 4.27 15.35
CA ASP A 45 -10.73 3.62 16.60
C ASP A 45 -10.46 2.13 16.31
N ALA A 46 -9.29 1.88 15.70
CA ALA A 46 -8.83 0.58 15.26
C ALA A 46 -7.29 0.54 15.36
N PRO A 47 -6.66 -0.64 15.40
CA PRO A 47 -5.20 -0.75 15.39
C PRO A 47 -4.57 0.04 14.23
N LYS A 48 -3.49 0.77 14.52
CA LYS A 48 -2.76 1.60 13.55
C LYS A 48 -1.28 1.27 13.61
N SER A 49 -0.61 1.37 12.47
CA SER A 49 0.83 1.25 12.38
C SER A 49 1.51 2.48 12.99
N ASP A 50 2.63 2.27 13.67
CA ASP A 50 3.52 3.34 14.09
C ASP A 50 4.12 4.04 12.84
N PRO A 51 4.02 5.38 12.71
CA PRO A 51 4.63 6.12 11.61
C PRO A 51 6.13 5.85 11.44
N ALA A 52 6.89 5.70 12.53
CA ALA A 52 8.32 5.43 12.48
C ALA A 52 8.62 4.05 11.87
N ASP A 53 7.80 3.04 12.19
CA ASP A 53 7.91 1.71 11.60
C ASP A 53 7.56 1.68 10.11
N VAL A 54 6.57 2.49 9.69
CA VAL A 54 6.26 2.67 8.27
C VAL A 54 7.45 3.29 7.54
N VAL A 55 8.01 4.37 8.07
CA VAL A 55 9.17 5.06 7.47
C VAL A 55 10.37 4.13 7.36
N ARG A 56 10.70 3.39 8.43
CA ARG A 56 11.81 2.44 8.43
C ARG A 56 11.65 1.40 7.31
N GLN A 57 10.48 0.78 7.19
CA GLN A 57 10.21 -0.20 6.12
C GLN A 57 10.29 0.41 4.71
N VAL A 58 9.91 1.68 4.55
CA VAL A 58 10.03 2.39 3.27
C VAL A 58 11.50 2.62 2.91
N LEU A 59 12.31 3.10 3.86
CA LEU A 59 13.74 3.31 3.64
C LEU A 59 14.47 1.98 3.34
N ASP A 60 14.20 0.94 4.12
CA ASP A 60 14.73 -0.42 3.88
C ASP A 60 14.35 -0.92 2.48
N GLY A 61 13.12 -0.61 2.03
CA GLY A 61 12.62 -1.01 0.71
C GLY A 61 13.29 -0.26 -0.44
N ILE A 62 13.54 1.03 -0.27
CA ILE A 62 14.28 1.85 -1.25
C ILE A 62 15.70 1.30 -1.39
N GLU A 63 16.42 1.12 -0.28
CA GLU A 63 17.80 0.62 -0.27
C GLU A 63 17.92 -0.79 -0.89
N ALA A 64 16.92 -1.64 -0.68
CA ALA A 64 16.87 -2.98 -1.24
C ALA A 64 16.42 -3.03 -2.72
N GLY A 65 16.16 -1.89 -3.37
CA GLY A 65 15.70 -1.83 -4.76
C GLY A 65 14.29 -2.38 -4.96
N LYS A 66 13.44 -2.39 -3.92
CA LYS A 66 12.07 -2.89 -4.03
C LYS A 66 11.21 -1.97 -4.86
N GLU A 67 10.26 -2.58 -5.55
CA GLU A 67 9.22 -1.88 -6.28
C GLU A 67 8.07 -1.47 -5.35
N ASP A 68 7.50 -2.43 -4.63
CA ASP A 68 6.38 -2.20 -3.72
C ASP A 68 6.80 -2.43 -2.25
N VAL A 69 6.38 -1.53 -1.36
CA VAL A 69 6.52 -1.65 0.11
C VAL A 69 5.13 -1.77 0.73
N LEU A 70 4.83 -2.95 1.28
CA LEU A 70 3.61 -3.24 2.05
C LEU A 70 3.93 -3.03 3.54
N ALA A 71 3.75 -1.80 4.02
CA ALA A 71 4.34 -1.32 5.27
C ALA A 71 3.59 -1.75 6.54
N ASP A 72 2.57 -2.60 6.43
CA ASP A 72 1.82 -3.15 7.56
C ASP A 72 1.08 -4.43 7.19
N GLU A 73 0.51 -5.06 8.19
CA GLU A 73 -0.11 -6.37 8.03
C GLU A 73 -1.41 -6.31 7.21
N MET A 74 -2.17 -5.23 7.35
CA MET A 74 -3.41 -5.07 6.59
C MET A 74 -3.12 -4.93 5.10
N SER A 75 -2.11 -4.14 4.71
CA SER A 75 -1.73 -4.01 3.30
C SER A 75 -1.19 -5.32 2.71
N ARG A 76 -0.47 -6.13 3.50
CA ARG A 76 -0.04 -7.49 3.12
C ARG A 76 -1.22 -8.44 2.90
N GLN A 77 -2.17 -8.48 3.82
CA GLN A 77 -3.37 -9.32 3.71
C GLN A 77 -4.23 -8.92 2.50
N VAL A 78 -4.45 -7.62 2.30
CA VAL A 78 -5.21 -7.12 1.14
C VAL A 78 -4.48 -7.52 -0.14
N ARG A 79 -3.17 -7.27 -0.27
CA ARG A 79 -2.40 -7.64 -1.46
C ARG A 79 -2.49 -9.12 -1.78
N ALA A 80 -2.37 -9.99 -0.77
CA ALA A 80 -2.48 -11.44 -0.93
C ALA A 80 -3.88 -11.90 -1.39
N SER A 81 -4.92 -11.10 -1.16
CA SER A 81 -6.31 -11.40 -1.55
C SER A 81 -6.72 -10.86 -2.93
N LEU A 82 -5.87 -10.08 -3.60
CA LEU A 82 -6.23 -9.47 -4.89
C LEU A 82 -6.32 -10.49 -6.04
N ASN A 83 -5.77 -11.68 -5.88
CA ASN A 83 -5.79 -12.75 -6.88
C ASN A 83 -7.11 -13.56 -6.91
N VAL A 84 -7.99 -13.38 -5.93
CA VAL A 84 -9.31 -14.06 -5.90
C VAL A 84 -10.46 -13.12 -6.30
N PRO A 85 -11.62 -13.65 -6.70
CA PRO A 85 -12.80 -12.84 -7.02
C PRO A 85 -13.19 -11.91 -5.87
N ALA A 86 -13.76 -10.75 -6.20
CA ALA A 86 -14.10 -9.72 -5.22
C ALA A 86 -14.99 -10.23 -4.08
N ARG A 87 -15.97 -11.10 -4.39
CA ARG A 87 -16.87 -11.68 -3.41
C ARG A 87 -16.12 -12.53 -2.38
N GLU A 88 -15.17 -13.34 -2.83
CA GLU A 88 -14.34 -14.18 -1.96
C GLU A 88 -13.37 -13.33 -1.13
N ARG A 89 -12.77 -12.31 -1.74
CA ARG A 89 -11.93 -11.34 -1.02
C ARG A 89 -12.68 -10.63 0.09
N ILE A 90 -13.91 -10.16 -0.16
CA ILE A 90 -14.74 -9.49 0.85
C ILE A 90 -14.98 -10.41 2.05
N ALA A 91 -15.37 -11.67 1.81
CA ALA A 91 -15.56 -12.68 2.86
C ALA A 91 -14.29 -12.87 3.71
N ARG A 92 -13.13 -13.07 3.07
CA ARG A 92 -11.84 -13.24 3.76
C ARG A 92 -11.45 -12.04 4.62
N LEU A 93 -11.66 -10.81 4.12
CA LEU A 93 -11.27 -9.59 4.81
C LEU A 93 -12.27 -9.15 5.90
N MET A 94 -13.54 -9.57 5.79
CA MET A 94 -14.60 -9.20 6.73
C MET A 94 -14.90 -10.29 7.76
N GLY A 95 -14.18 -11.42 7.73
CA GLY A 95 -14.22 -12.46 8.75
C GLY A 95 -15.48 -13.33 8.73
N ASN A 96 -16.11 -13.50 7.56
CA ASN A 96 -17.37 -14.22 7.36
C ASN A 96 -17.32 -15.22 6.22
#